data_AF-A0A7D5ISC7-F1
#
_entry.id   AF-A0A7D5ISC7-F1
#
_cell.length_a   1.000
_cell.length_b   1.000
_cell.length_c   1.000
_cell.angle_alpha   90.00
_cell.angle_beta   90.00
_cell.angle_gamma   90.00
#
_symmetry.space_group_name_H-M   'P 1'
#
loop_
_entity.id
_entity.type
_entity.pdbx_description
1 polymer ?
#
loop_
_entity_poly.entity_id
_entity_poly.type
_entity_poly.pdbx_seq_one_letter_code
_entity_poly.pdbx_strand_id
1 'polypeptide(L)'
;MRISEKTVGLLMEYVEANTSQANLGALLKRHGLGGADPGPPTRKFSDMSKAKRADLALSAAFKARKEDELIDLATTALRDQEDGPSAPEWVRDLLASLRADGFACTPTTTTTPTGTAWAPSSTTEVRWSITALGFTGLPVASLASDLADQLTAKGFTTAAGHYQQALNAFHSQDWAASNSQLRTTFESVLLDLAARRTETTAKGGGAAIDALAKNGDLPFGPNEYVRGLWKLSHVGGSHPGLSDEEDARHRMYAISAIVSWLARTLG
;
A
#
# COMPACT_ATOMS: atom_id res chain seq x y z
N MET A 1 -2.48 12.18 2.91
CA MET A 1 -3.31 10.96 2.94
C MET A 1 -4.63 11.23 3.61
N ARG A 2 -5.62 10.36 3.41
CA ARG A 2 -6.89 10.41 4.14
C ARG A 2 -7.33 9.00 4.47
N ILE A 3 -7.77 8.81 5.70
CA ILE A 3 -8.48 7.59 6.10
C ILE A 3 -9.79 7.51 5.31
N SER A 4 -10.16 6.31 4.85
CA SER A 4 -11.44 6.05 4.16
C SER A 4 -12.54 5.66 5.14
N GLU A 5 -13.80 5.74 4.68
CA GLU A 5 -14.95 5.23 5.44
C GLU A 5 -14.83 3.74 5.74
N LYS A 6 -14.18 2.96 4.86
CA LYS A 6 -13.90 1.54 5.08
C LYS A 6 -13.00 1.34 6.30
N THR A 7 -11.89 2.07 6.38
CA THR A 7 -10.96 2.00 7.51
C THR A 7 -11.65 2.41 8.81
N VAL A 8 -12.51 3.43 8.77
CA VAL A 8 -13.31 3.84 9.93
C VAL A 8 -14.28 2.74 10.37
N GLY A 9 -14.96 2.07 9.44
CA GLY A 9 -15.84 0.93 9.74
C GLY A 9 -15.11 -0.21 10.43
N LEU A 10 -13.91 -0.57 9.94
CA LEU A 10 -13.08 -1.61 10.57
C LEU A 10 -12.63 -1.24 11.99
N LEU A 11 -12.35 0.04 12.26
CA LEU A 11 -12.08 0.52 13.62
C LEU A 11 -13.32 0.44 14.52
N MET A 12 -14.52 0.67 14.00
CA MET A 12 -15.76 0.49 14.75
C MET A 12 -15.94 -0.98 15.16
N GLU A 13 -15.73 -1.91 14.23
CA GLU A 13 -15.80 -3.35 14.48
C GLU A 13 -14.77 -3.78 15.54
N TYR A 14 -13.53 -3.29 15.45
CA TYR A 14 -12.51 -3.53 16.46
C TYR A 14 -12.95 -3.04 17.85
N VAL A 15 -13.41 -1.79 17.94
CA VAL A 15 -13.86 -1.19 19.21
C VAL A 15 -15.04 -1.96 19.79
N GLU A 16 -15.97 -2.39 18.94
CA GLU A 16 -17.10 -3.20 19.35
C GLU A 16 -16.67 -4.59 19.85
N ALA A 17 -15.76 -5.27 19.19
CA ALA A 17 -15.33 -6.60 19.62
C ALA A 17 -14.45 -6.55 20.89
N ASN A 18 -13.57 -5.55 21.01
CA ASN A 18 -12.45 -5.60 21.96
C ASN A 18 -12.60 -4.65 23.17
N THR A 19 -13.68 -3.86 23.25
CA THR A 19 -13.89 -2.93 24.36
C THR A 19 -15.20 -3.22 25.11
N SER A 20 -15.21 -3.01 26.43
CA SER A 20 -16.44 -3.09 27.23
C SER A 20 -17.21 -1.76 27.18
N GLN A 21 -18.53 -1.81 27.43
CA GLN A 21 -19.38 -0.60 27.51
C GLN A 21 -18.85 0.45 28.51
N ALA A 22 -18.31 -0.03 29.63
CA ALA A 22 -17.75 0.82 30.67
C ALA A 22 -16.42 1.48 30.24
N ASN A 23 -15.59 0.77 29.47
CA ASN A 23 -14.25 1.23 29.09
C ASN A 23 -14.22 2.01 27.78
N LEU A 24 -15.29 1.97 26.97
CA LEU A 24 -15.36 2.64 25.67
C LEU A 24 -15.03 4.14 25.76
N GLY A 25 -15.65 4.84 26.72
CA GLY A 25 -15.43 6.28 26.86
C GLY A 25 -13.98 6.61 27.26
N ALA A 26 -13.34 5.76 28.06
CA ALA A 26 -11.93 5.93 28.43
C ALA A 26 -10.99 5.67 27.25
N LEU A 27 -11.28 4.66 26.42
CA LEU A 27 -10.55 4.39 25.18
C LEU A 27 -10.67 5.60 24.22
N LEU A 28 -11.88 6.04 23.92
CA LEU A 28 -12.11 7.15 23.00
C LEU A 28 -11.47 8.45 23.48
N LYS A 29 -11.55 8.75 24.79
CA LYS A 29 -10.89 9.94 25.37
C LYS A 29 -9.37 9.89 25.27
N ARG A 30 -8.77 8.71 25.48
CA ARG A 30 -7.31 8.51 25.37
C ARG A 30 -6.77 8.92 24.00
N HIS A 31 -7.56 8.67 22.96
CA HIS A 31 -7.20 8.97 21.57
C HIS A 31 -7.80 10.29 21.08
N GLY A 32 -8.37 11.15 21.94
CA GLY A 32 -8.96 12.44 21.49
C GLY A 32 -10.25 12.31 20.67
N LEU A 33 -10.89 11.14 20.69
CA LEU A 33 -12.13 10.78 19.98
C LEU A 33 -13.39 10.87 20.88
N GLY A 34 -13.21 11.15 22.17
CA GLY A 34 -14.32 11.16 23.14
C GLY A 34 -15.29 12.33 23.03
N GLY A 35 -15.02 13.34 22.20
CA GLY A 35 -15.83 14.57 22.13
C GLY A 35 -17.25 14.35 21.59
N ALA A 36 -17.46 13.32 20.78
CA ALA A 36 -18.76 12.93 20.24
C ALA A 36 -19.31 11.65 20.87
N ASP A 37 -18.62 11.06 21.85
CA ASP A 37 -19.18 9.97 22.66
C ASP A 37 -20.18 10.56 23.66
N PRO A 38 -21.48 10.22 23.59
CA PRO A 38 -22.46 10.70 24.55
C PRO A 38 -22.24 10.16 25.97
N GLY A 39 -21.28 9.23 26.13
CA GLY A 39 -20.91 8.65 27.42
C GLY A 39 -21.83 7.50 27.84
N PRO A 40 -21.55 6.86 28.99
CA PRO A 40 -22.44 5.87 29.56
C PRO A 40 -23.78 6.53 29.97
N PRO A 41 -24.88 5.77 30.01
CA PRO A 41 -26.22 6.32 30.13
C PRO A 41 -26.43 7.06 31.44
N THR A 42 -26.50 8.40 31.40
CA THR A 42 -27.06 9.22 32.48
C THR A 42 -28.51 9.60 32.12
N ARG A 43 -29.47 8.71 32.42
CA ARG A 43 -30.96 8.85 32.34
C ARG A 43 -31.62 9.43 31.06
N LYS A 44 -30.91 10.10 30.15
CA LYS A 44 -31.44 10.77 28.95
C LYS A 44 -31.07 10.06 27.63
N PHE A 45 -30.22 9.04 27.69
CA PHE A 45 -29.73 8.22 26.57
C PHE A 45 -29.68 6.72 26.94
N SER A 46 -30.71 6.20 27.62
CA SER A 46 -30.69 4.87 28.26
C SER A 46 -30.46 3.68 27.33
N ASP A 47 -30.58 3.86 26.00
CA ASP A 47 -30.73 2.74 25.06
C ASP A 47 -29.61 2.67 24.02
N MET A 48 -28.53 3.44 24.18
CA MET A 48 -27.47 3.48 23.17
C MET A 48 -26.50 2.29 23.30
N SER A 49 -26.46 1.47 22.25
CA SER A 49 -25.51 0.36 22.14
C SER A 49 -24.07 0.82 22.01
N LYS A 50 -23.13 -0.08 22.32
CA LYS A 50 -21.68 0.14 22.20
C LYS A 50 -21.32 0.50 20.75
N ALA A 51 -21.85 -0.27 19.81
CA ALA A 51 -21.73 -0.04 18.38
C ALA A 51 -22.17 1.38 18.01
N LYS A 52 -23.34 1.83 18.51
CA LYS A 52 -23.85 3.16 18.18
C LYS A 52 -23.01 4.30 18.77
N ARG A 53 -22.43 4.09 19.95
CA ARG A 53 -21.49 5.05 20.57
C ARG A 53 -20.18 5.13 19.80
N ALA A 54 -19.61 3.98 19.41
CA ALA A 54 -18.42 3.92 18.58
C ALA A 54 -18.67 4.57 17.21
N ASP A 55 -19.81 4.26 16.57
CA ASP A 55 -20.24 4.87 15.30
C ASP A 55 -20.27 6.39 15.39
N LEU A 56 -20.99 6.96 16.35
CA LEU A 56 -21.07 8.42 16.51
C LEU A 56 -19.69 9.06 16.71
N ALA A 57 -18.86 8.49 17.58
CA ALA A 57 -17.54 9.04 17.89
C ALA A 57 -16.60 9.00 16.67
N LEU A 58 -16.51 7.85 16.01
CA LEU A 58 -15.61 7.60 14.89
C LEU A 58 -16.09 8.31 13.61
N SER A 59 -17.39 8.30 13.33
CA SER A 59 -17.98 9.05 12.21
C SER A 59 -17.84 10.57 12.40
N ALA A 60 -17.96 11.07 13.63
CA ALA A 60 -17.71 12.49 13.92
C ALA A 60 -16.24 12.86 13.72
N ALA A 61 -15.32 12.02 14.19
CA ALA A 61 -13.88 12.21 13.98
C ALA A 61 -13.50 12.20 12.49
N PHE A 62 -14.07 11.26 11.72
CA PHE A 62 -13.90 11.20 10.27
C PHE A 62 -14.37 12.49 9.58
N LYS A 63 -15.59 12.95 9.89
CA LYS A 63 -16.14 14.20 9.34
C LYS A 63 -15.34 15.43 9.75
N ALA A 64 -14.81 15.43 10.96
CA ALA A 64 -13.97 16.50 11.50
C ALA A 64 -12.51 16.45 11.02
N ARG A 65 -12.13 15.44 10.22
CA ARG A 65 -10.75 15.24 9.74
C ARG A 65 -9.76 15.15 10.89
N LYS A 66 -10.01 14.20 11.78
CA LYS A 66 -9.15 13.82 12.90
C LYS A 66 -8.33 12.57 12.53
N GLU A 67 -7.57 12.66 11.43
CA GLU A 67 -6.83 11.50 10.92
C GLU A 67 -5.80 10.99 11.94
N ASP A 68 -5.07 11.87 12.61
CA ASP A 68 -4.05 11.49 13.59
C ASP A 68 -4.64 10.70 14.78
N GLU A 69 -5.80 11.12 15.28
CA GLU A 69 -6.51 10.41 16.36
C GLU A 69 -7.04 9.04 15.92
N LEU A 70 -7.49 8.92 14.68
CA LEU A 70 -7.93 7.64 14.11
C LEU A 70 -6.74 6.70 13.86
N ILE A 71 -5.59 7.22 13.44
CA ILE A 71 -4.33 6.47 13.28
C ILE A 71 -3.83 5.98 14.64
N ASP A 72 -3.90 6.82 15.68
CA ASP A 72 -3.49 6.44 17.03
C ASP A 72 -4.36 5.31 17.61
N LEU A 73 -5.67 5.36 17.34
CA LEU A 73 -6.58 4.26 17.65
C LEU A 73 -6.22 2.99 16.85
N ALA A 74 -5.96 3.11 15.55
CA ALA A 74 -5.55 1.97 14.71
C ALA A 74 -4.24 1.33 15.19
N THR A 75 -3.27 2.15 15.59
CA THR A 75 -1.99 1.72 16.16
C THR A 75 -2.21 0.95 17.47
N THR A 76 -3.15 1.41 18.29
CA THR A 76 -3.54 0.71 19.52
C THR A 76 -4.26 -0.59 19.22
N ALA A 77 -5.12 -0.61 18.20
CA ALA A 77 -5.84 -1.80 17.79
C ALA A 77 -4.90 -2.92 17.34
N LEU A 78 -3.89 -2.57 16.55
CA LEU A 78 -2.92 -3.52 16.00
C LEU A 78 -1.84 -3.96 17.00
N ARG A 79 -1.82 -3.42 18.22
CA ARG A 79 -0.82 -3.81 19.23
C ARG A 79 -0.87 -5.32 19.47
N ASP A 80 0.31 -5.93 19.48
CA ASP A 80 0.51 -7.39 19.66
C ASP A 80 -0.17 -8.26 18.58
N GLN A 81 -0.62 -7.66 17.48
CA GLN A 81 -1.11 -8.38 16.31
C GLN A 81 0.04 -8.62 15.33
N GLU A 82 0.19 -9.86 14.89
CA GLU A 82 1.16 -10.23 13.85
C GLU A 82 0.66 -9.83 12.46
N ASP A 83 1.60 -9.59 11.53
CA ASP A 83 1.30 -9.50 10.10
C ASP A 83 1.54 -10.88 9.48
N GLY A 84 0.51 -11.49 8.90
CA GLY A 84 0.67 -12.79 8.25
C GLY A 84 -0.63 -13.56 8.04
N PRO A 85 -0.56 -14.75 7.44
CA PRO A 85 -1.73 -15.58 7.14
C PRO A 85 -2.48 -16.06 8.40
N SER A 86 -1.78 -16.13 9.53
CA SER A 86 -2.33 -16.48 10.85
C SER A 86 -3.04 -15.33 11.55
N ALA A 87 -2.88 -14.09 11.06
CA ALA A 87 -3.50 -12.93 11.68
C ALA A 87 -5.03 -12.96 11.54
N PRO A 88 -5.78 -12.48 12.56
CA PRO A 88 -7.23 -12.35 12.48
C PRO A 88 -7.65 -11.58 11.21
N GLU A 89 -8.79 -11.95 10.63
CA GLU A 89 -9.28 -11.32 9.39
C GLU A 89 -9.40 -9.80 9.50
N TRP A 90 -9.95 -9.30 10.62
CA TRP A 90 -10.08 -7.87 10.87
C TRP A 90 -8.72 -7.14 10.90
N VAL A 91 -7.64 -7.79 11.35
CA VAL A 91 -6.28 -7.22 11.34
C VAL A 91 -5.80 -7.08 9.91
N ARG A 92 -5.93 -8.15 9.11
CA ARG A 92 -5.53 -8.15 7.70
C ARG A 92 -6.30 -7.10 6.91
N ASP A 93 -7.61 -7.00 7.14
CA ASP A 93 -8.47 -6.02 6.48
C ASP A 93 -8.15 -4.59 6.88
N LEU A 94 -7.89 -4.34 8.17
CA LEU A 94 -7.50 -3.02 8.67
C LEU A 94 -6.15 -2.59 8.06
N LEU A 95 -5.15 -3.46 8.06
CA LEU A 95 -3.86 -3.21 7.43
C LEU A 95 -3.99 -2.95 5.93
N ALA A 96 -4.78 -3.76 5.22
CA ALA A 96 -5.02 -3.56 3.79
C ALA A 96 -5.73 -2.23 3.51
N SER A 97 -6.71 -1.87 4.33
CA SER A 97 -7.44 -0.60 4.19
C SER A 97 -6.56 0.61 4.48
N LEU A 98 -5.73 0.58 5.52
CA LEU A 98 -4.74 1.62 5.82
C LEU A 98 -3.71 1.78 4.70
N ARG A 99 -3.22 0.67 4.13
CA ARG A 99 -2.30 0.70 2.98
C ARG A 99 -2.97 1.32 1.74
N ALA A 100 -4.22 0.99 1.47
CA ALA A 100 -5.01 1.58 0.39
C ALA A 100 -5.27 3.09 0.61
N ASP A 101 -5.41 3.53 1.87
CA ASP A 101 -5.53 4.94 2.27
C ASP A 101 -4.20 5.71 2.18
N GLY A 102 -3.12 5.00 1.85
CA GLY A 102 -1.79 5.55 1.63
C GLY A 102 -0.91 5.59 2.89
N PHE A 103 -1.12 4.70 3.86
CA PHE A 103 -0.28 4.61 5.04
C PHE A 103 0.71 3.43 4.95
N ALA A 104 1.95 3.67 5.33
CA ALA A 104 2.91 2.61 5.63
C ALA A 104 2.60 2.06 7.02
N CYS A 105 2.40 0.74 7.11
CA CYS A 105 2.19 0.02 8.37
C CYS A 105 3.38 -0.90 8.58
N THR A 106 4.22 -0.59 9.57
CA THR A 106 5.45 -1.34 9.85
C THR A 106 5.41 -1.94 11.25
N PRO A 107 5.43 -3.27 11.38
CA PRO A 107 5.56 -3.92 12.68
C PRO A 107 7.02 -3.91 13.14
N THR A 108 7.23 -3.72 14.45
CA THR A 108 8.49 -3.93 15.15
C THR A 108 8.28 -4.99 16.21
N THR A 109 8.95 -6.12 16.05
CA THR A 109 8.85 -7.25 16.97
C THR A 109 10.01 -7.23 17.95
N THR A 110 9.71 -7.17 19.25
CA THR A 110 10.72 -7.22 20.31
C THR A 110 10.47 -8.46 21.17
N THR A 111 11.39 -9.40 21.15
CA THR A 111 11.35 -10.58 22.03
C THR A 111 12.21 -10.30 23.26
N THR A 112 11.55 -10.15 24.40
CA THR A 112 12.23 -9.96 25.69
C THR A 112 12.29 -11.29 26.41
N PRO A 113 13.47 -11.79 26.79
CA PRO A 113 13.57 -12.97 27.65
C PRO A 113 12.94 -12.63 29.01
N THR A 114 11.89 -13.36 29.36
CA THR A 114 11.16 -13.23 30.61
C THR A 114 11.27 -14.58 31.30
N GLY A 115 12.19 -14.73 32.24
CA GLY A 115 12.41 -16.03 32.88
C GLY A 115 13.74 -16.09 33.61
N THR A 116 14.02 -17.24 34.21
CA THR A 116 15.33 -17.50 34.84
C THR A 116 16.16 -18.39 33.93
N ALA A 117 17.47 -18.46 34.17
CA ALA A 117 18.36 -19.34 33.41
C ALA A 117 17.91 -20.82 33.41
N TRP A 118 17.14 -21.23 34.42
CA TRP A 118 16.66 -22.61 34.61
C TRP A 118 15.21 -22.84 34.14
N ALA A 119 14.48 -21.77 33.83
CA ALA A 119 13.15 -21.79 33.25
C ALA A 119 13.05 -20.62 32.25
N PRO A 120 13.67 -20.77 31.07
CA PRO A 120 13.68 -19.72 30.07
C PRO A 120 12.26 -19.60 29.49
N SER A 121 11.71 -18.40 29.58
CA SER A 121 10.57 -17.98 28.76
C SER A 121 10.89 -16.66 28.09
N SER A 122 10.07 -16.28 27.14
CA SER A 122 10.18 -14.99 26.46
C SER A 122 8.81 -14.45 26.17
N THR A 123 8.70 -13.14 26.19
CA THR A 123 7.50 -12.41 25.80
C THR A 123 7.83 -11.64 24.54
N THR A 124 7.06 -11.90 23.49
CA THR A 124 7.14 -11.16 22.24
C THR A 124 6.10 -10.05 22.27
N GLU A 125 6.56 -8.81 22.06
CA GLU A 125 5.70 -7.64 21.88
C GLU A 125 5.78 -7.20 20.41
N VAL A 126 4.62 -6.92 19.80
CA VAL A 126 4.56 -6.38 18.44
C VAL A 126 4.03 -4.95 18.51
N ARG A 127 4.86 -3.99 18.09
CA ARG A 127 4.49 -2.59 17.99
C ARG A 127 4.36 -2.15 16.56
N TRP A 128 3.26 -1.51 16.22
CA TRP A 128 3.02 -0.96 14.91
C TRP A 128 3.41 0.51 14.83
N SER A 129 4.05 0.88 13.73
CA SER A 129 4.23 2.26 13.30
C SER A 129 3.39 2.48 12.06
N ILE A 130 2.35 3.31 12.17
CA ILE A 130 1.53 3.75 11.03
C ILE A 130 1.96 5.17 10.69
N THR A 131 2.52 5.35 9.50
CA THR A 131 2.96 6.66 9.02
C THR A 131 2.33 6.94 7.67
N ALA A 132 1.97 8.19 7.41
CA ALA A 132 1.61 8.60 6.05
C ALA A 132 2.76 8.20 5.12
N LEU A 133 2.46 7.64 3.95
CA LEU A 133 3.49 7.36 2.95
C LEU A 133 4.10 8.70 2.50
N GLY A 134 5.14 9.15 3.19
CA GLY A 134 6.05 10.16 2.68
C GLY A 134 6.86 9.58 1.52
N PHE A 135 7.55 10.44 0.76
CA PHE A 135 8.49 10.04 -0.29
C PHE A 135 9.54 9.01 0.18
N THR A 136 9.83 8.97 1.49
CA THR A 136 10.75 8.04 2.15
C THR A 136 10.12 6.74 2.65
N GLY A 137 8.78 6.63 2.64
CA GLY A 137 8.03 5.51 3.24
C GLY A 137 7.30 4.60 2.26
N LEU A 138 7.34 4.89 0.94
CA LEU A 138 6.76 4.02 -0.07
C LEU A 138 7.49 2.67 -0.06
N PRO A 139 6.86 1.57 0.40
CA PRO A 139 7.47 0.26 0.32
C PRO A 139 7.44 -0.09 -1.15
N VAL A 140 8.58 0.12 -1.82
CA VAL A 140 8.82 -0.41 -3.16
C VAL A 140 8.36 -1.86 -3.18
N ALA A 141 8.71 -2.63 -2.15
CA ALA A 141 8.34 -4.02 -1.99
C ALA A 141 6.82 -4.30 -2.05
N SER A 142 5.95 -3.48 -1.42
CA SER A 142 4.50 -3.78 -1.39
C SER A 142 3.78 -3.32 -2.66
N LEU A 143 4.08 -2.11 -3.14
CA LEU A 143 3.56 -1.62 -4.43
C LEU A 143 4.04 -2.48 -5.61
N ALA A 144 5.17 -3.15 -5.45
CA ALA A 144 5.75 -3.97 -6.49
C ALA A 144 5.37 -5.45 -6.41
N SER A 145 5.25 -6.05 -5.24
CA SER A 145 4.68 -7.40 -5.13
C SER A 145 3.30 -7.45 -5.79
N ASP A 146 2.44 -6.47 -5.48
CA ASP A 146 1.08 -6.38 -6.00
C ASP A 146 1.04 -6.20 -7.53
N LEU A 147 2.06 -5.54 -8.11
CA LEU A 147 2.12 -5.33 -9.56
C LEU A 147 2.49 -6.61 -10.32
N ALA A 148 3.42 -7.42 -9.81
CA ALA A 148 3.77 -8.69 -10.46
C ALA A 148 2.57 -9.64 -10.53
N ASP A 149 1.80 -9.72 -9.45
CA ASP A 149 0.57 -10.49 -9.37
C ASP A 149 -0.51 -9.93 -10.29
N GLN A 150 -0.70 -8.60 -10.30
CA GLN A 150 -1.63 -7.92 -11.22
C GLN A 150 -1.30 -8.19 -12.68
N LEU A 151 -0.02 -8.12 -13.07
CA LEU A 151 0.42 -8.39 -14.43
C LEU A 151 0.17 -9.85 -14.80
N THR A 152 0.46 -10.79 -13.90
CA THR A 152 0.17 -12.21 -14.09
C THR A 152 -1.32 -12.46 -14.27
N ALA A 153 -2.17 -11.90 -13.42
CA ALA A 153 -3.62 -12.02 -13.49
C ALA A 153 -4.21 -11.47 -14.80
N LYS A 154 -3.57 -10.47 -15.42
CA LYS A 154 -3.96 -9.90 -16.73
C LYS A 154 -3.25 -10.54 -17.93
N GLY A 155 -2.50 -11.61 -17.70
CA GLY A 155 -1.82 -12.37 -18.75
C GLY A 155 -0.56 -11.70 -19.32
N PHE A 156 0.04 -10.74 -18.61
CA PHE A 156 1.34 -10.14 -18.95
C PHE A 156 2.49 -10.90 -18.30
N THR A 157 2.51 -12.23 -18.43
CA THR A 157 3.40 -13.13 -17.67
C THR A 157 4.89 -12.80 -17.85
N THR A 158 5.32 -12.49 -19.07
CA THR A 158 6.71 -12.09 -19.35
C THR A 158 7.08 -10.80 -18.62
N ALA A 159 6.21 -9.80 -18.67
CA ALA A 159 6.45 -8.52 -17.99
C ALA A 159 6.51 -8.70 -16.47
N ALA A 160 5.63 -9.55 -15.91
CA ALA A 160 5.62 -9.90 -14.49
C ALA A 160 6.97 -10.53 -14.07
N GLY A 161 7.51 -11.44 -14.87
CA GLY A 161 8.81 -12.07 -14.62
C GLY A 161 9.97 -11.06 -14.59
N HIS A 162 10.02 -10.14 -15.57
CA HIS A 162 11.01 -9.05 -15.57
C HIS A 162 10.86 -8.14 -14.35
N TYR A 163 9.62 -7.87 -13.95
CA TYR A 163 9.36 -6.98 -12.83
C TYR A 163 9.78 -7.58 -11.50
N GLN A 164 9.57 -8.89 -11.30
CA GLN A 164 10.08 -9.61 -10.14
C GLN A 164 11.62 -9.61 -10.10
N GLN A 165 12.28 -9.73 -11.26
CA GLN A 165 13.74 -9.61 -11.34
C GLN A 165 14.21 -8.20 -10.98
N ALA A 166 13.50 -7.16 -11.42
CA ALA A 166 13.79 -5.79 -11.05
C ALA A 166 13.73 -5.56 -9.54
N LEU A 167 12.75 -6.16 -8.86
CA LEU A 167 12.62 -6.09 -7.41
C LEU A 167 13.74 -6.78 -6.67
N ASN A 168 14.07 -8.00 -7.09
CA ASN A 168 15.15 -8.76 -6.47
C ASN A 168 16.48 -8.01 -6.61
N ALA A 169 16.74 -7.41 -7.78
CA ALA A 169 17.91 -6.58 -8.01
C ALA A 169 17.90 -5.31 -7.14
N PHE A 170 16.75 -4.62 -7.04
CA PHE A 170 16.59 -3.44 -6.20
C PHE A 170 16.86 -3.73 -4.71
N HIS A 171 16.31 -4.82 -4.18
CA HIS A 171 16.56 -5.26 -2.80
C HIS A 171 18.01 -5.67 -2.56
N SER A 172 18.67 -6.20 -3.59
CA SER A 172 20.09 -6.55 -3.56
C SER A 172 21.02 -5.36 -3.80
N GLN A 173 20.48 -4.14 -3.90
CA GLN A 173 21.22 -2.91 -4.21
C GLN A 173 21.95 -2.94 -5.57
N ASP A 174 21.50 -3.79 -6.49
CA ASP A 174 21.98 -3.84 -7.87
C ASP A 174 21.13 -2.89 -8.74
N TRP A 175 21.46 -1.60 -8.65
CA TRP A 175 20.71 -0.51 -9.29
C TRP A 175 20.67 -0.62 -10.80
N ALA A 176 21.78 -0.99 -11.43
CA ALA A 176 21.88 -1.14 -12.87
C ALA A 176 21.02 -2.32 -13.36
N ALA A 177 21.08 -3.46 -12.68
CA ALA A 177 20.22 -4.60 -13.03
C ALA A 177 18.74 -4.29 -12.80
N SER A 178 18.40 -3.61 -11.70
CA SER A 178 17.02 -3.20 -11.42
C SER A 178 16.48 -2.30 -12.53
N ASN A 179 17.23 -1.26 -12.91
CA ASN A 179 16.86 -0.34 -13.99
C ASN A 179 16.71 -1.04 -15.34
N SER A 180 17.62 -1.96 -15.66
CA SER A 180 17.56 -2.75 -16.89
C SER A 180 16.28 -3.59 -16.94
N GLN A 181 15.92 -4.23 -15.82
CA GLN A 181 14.72 -5.06 -15.75
C GLN A 181 13.44 -4.23 -15.77
N LEU A 182 13.39 -3.07 -15.11
CA LEU A 182 12.25 -2.16 -15.17
C LEU A 182 11.97 -1.68 -16.60
N ARG A 183 13.03 -1.35 -17.35
CA ARG A 183 12.89 -1.00 -18.77
C ARG A 183 12.27 -2.16 -19.56
N THR A 184 12.77 -3.38 -19.36
CA THR A 184 12.26 -4.57 -20.04
C THR A 184 10.80 -4.86 -19.67
N THR A 185 10.42 -4.73 -18.39
CA THR A 185 9.02 -4.82 -17.96
C THR A 185 8.14 -3.84 -18.73
N PHE A 186 8.55 -2.57 -18.78
CA PHE A 186 7.77 -1.54 -19.45
C PHE A 186 7.62 -1.83 -20.95
N GLU A 187 8.72 -2.24 -21.60
CA GLU A 187 8.70 -2.64 -23.01
C GLU A 187 7.76 -3.82 -23.27
N SER A 188 7.84 -4.88 -22.46
CA SER A 188 6.98 -6.06 -22.61
C SER A 188 5.50 -5.70 -22.51
N VAL A 189 5.10 -4.85 -21.56
CA VAL A 189 3.70 -4.42 -21.44
C VAL A 189 3.26 -3.62 -22.65
N LEU A 190 4.08 -2.69 -23.14
CA LEU A 190 3.75 -1.91 -24.34
C LEU A 190 3.59 -2.81 -25.57
N LEU A 191 4.49 -3.78 -25.76
CA LEU A 191 4.44 -4.72 -26.87
C LEU A 191 3.18 -5.59 -26.82
N ASP A 192 2.88 -6.17 -25.65
CA ASP A 192 1.68 -6.99 -25.46
C ASP A 192 0.40 -6.17 -25.70
N LEU A 193 0.34 -4.94 -25.19
CA LEU A 193 -0.80 -4.04 -25.43
C LEU A 193 -0.96 -3.71 -26.92
N ALA A 194 0.13 -3.34 -27.59
CA ALA A 194 0.08 -3.05 -29.03
C ALA A 194 -0.43 -4.26 -29.83
N ALA A 195 0.06 -5.47 -29.51
CA ALA A 195 -0.40 -6.70 -30.14
C ALA A 195 -1.89 -6.98 -29.89
N ARG A 196 -2.37 -6.76 -28.66
CA ARG A 196 -3.78 -6.97 -28.28
C ARG A 196 -4.73 -5.95 -28.89
N ARG A 197 -4.29 -4.70 -29.07
CA ARG A 197 -5.18 -3.56 -29.35
C ARG A 197 -5.16 -3.05 -30.78
N THR A 198 -4.06 -3.27 -31.50
CA THR A 198 -3.79 -2.56 -32.77
C THR A 198 -3.56 -3.49 -33.95
N GLU A 199 -3.74 -4.80 -33.76
CA GLU A 199 -3.45 -5.88 -34.74
C GLU A 199 -2.02 -5.81 -35.33
N THR A 200 -1.14 -5.02 -34.70
CA THR A 200 0.20 -4.71 -35.18
C THR A 200 1.23 -5.34 -34.26
N THR A 201 2.18 -6.08 -34.83
CA THR A 201 3.35 -6.57 -34.11
C THR A 201 4.43 -5.49 -34.09
N ALA A 202 4.43 -4.67 -33.04
CA ALA A 202 5.48 -3.68 -32.82
C ALA A 202 6.85 -4.35 -32.58
N LYS A 203 7.93 -3.77 -33.11
CA LYS A 203 9.32 -4.24 -32.94
C LYS A 203 10.10 -3.32 -32.01
N GLY A 204 9.56 -3.12 -30.81
CA GLY A 204 10.17 -2.35 -29.73
C GLY A 204 9.19 -1.37 -29.07
N GLY A 205 9.52 -0.93 -27.85
CA GLY A 205 8.62 -0.09 -27.04
C GLY A 205 8.22 1.23 -27.70
N GLY A 206 9.13 1.90 -28.42
CA GLY A 206 8.80 3.12 -29.16
C GLY A 206 7.73 2.91 -30.24
N ALA A 207 7.88 1.84 -31.04
CA ALA A 207 6.92 1.48 -32.08
C ALA A 207 5.57 1.03 -31.49
N ALA A 208 5.58 0.40 -30.31
CA ALA A 208 4.36 0.04 -29.59
C ALA A 208 3.59 1.26 -29.11
N ILE A 209 4.28 2.28 -28.59
CA ILE A 209 3.68 3.56 -28.19
C ILE A 209 3.06 4.24 -29.42
N ASP A 210 3.76 4.27 -30.56
CA ASP A 210 3.23 4.83 -31.80
C ASP A 210 1.95 4.12 -32.27
N ALA A 211 1.93 2.78 -32.19
CA ALA A 211 0.77 1.98 -32.56
C ALA A 211 -0.44 2.27 -31.66
N LEU A 212 -0.24 2.27 -30.33
CA LEU A 212 -1.30 2.55 -29.35
C LEU A 212 -1.84 3.98 -29.48
N ALA A 213 -0.97 4.96 -29.70
CA ALA A 213 -1.37 6.34 -29.94
C ALA A 213 -2.21 6.48 -31.23
N LYS A 214 -1.79 5.82 -32.32
CA LYS A 214 -2.53 5.79 -33.58
C LYS A 214 -3.90 5.13 -33.44
N ASN A 215 -4.03 4.13 -32.57
CA ASN A 215 -5.30 3.47 -32.26
C ASN A 215 -6.23 4.29 -31.35
N GLY A 216 -5.74 5.40 -30.80
CA GLY A 216 -6.49 6.24 -29.85
C GLY A 216 -6.45 5.75 -28.40
N ASP A 217 -5.70 4.70 -28.10
CA ASP A 217 -5.54 4.16 -26.73
C ASP A 217 -4.64 5.06 -25.86
N LEU A 218 -3.78 5.86 -26.48
CA LEU A 218 -2.94 6.86 -25.82
C LEU A 218 -3.26 8.27 -26.37
N PRO A 219 -4.23 8.99 -25.79
CA PRO A 219 -4.54 10.36 -26.20
C PRO A 219 -3.43 11.34 -25.77
N PHE A 220 -3.58 12.60 -26.17
CA PHE A 220 -2.72 13.70 -25.75
C PHE A 220 -2.71 13.84 -24.21
N GLY A 221 -1.53 14.02 -23.63
CA GLY A 221 -1.23 13.89 -22.20
C GLY A 221 -0.59 12.53 -21.89
N PRO A 222 -1.37 11.42 -21.85
CA PRO A 222 -0.84 10.08 -21.61
C PRO A 222 0.27 9.66 -22.59
N ASN A 223 0.14 9.97 -23.89
CA ASN A 223 1.16 9.64 -24.88
C ASN A 223 2.50 10.35 -24.58
N GLU A 224 2.49 11.65 -24.29
CA GLU A 224 3.69 12.42 -23.97
C GLU A 224 4.34 11.90 -22.69
N TYR A 225 3.54 11.58 -21.68
CA TYR A 225 4.03 11.04 -20.42
C TYR A 225 4.70 9.66 -20.62
N VAL A 226 4.01 8.73 -21.29
CA VAL A 226 4.52 7.40 -21.61
C VAL A 226 5.81 7.50 -22.43
N ARG A 227 5.86 8.40 -23.43
CA ARG A 227 7.05 8.59 -24.27
C ARG A 227 8.21 9.25 -23.52
N GLY A 228 7.92 10.21 -22.65
CA GLY A 228 8.92 10.85 -21.79
C GLY A 228 9.56 9.82 -20.85
N LEU A 229 8.73 9.02 -20.19
CA LEU A 229 9.20 7.97 -19.29
C LEU A 229 9.92 6.84 -20.04
N TRP A 230 9.48 6.49 -21.26
CA TRP A 230 10.19 5.55 -22.12
C TRP A 230 11.60 6.06 -22.48
N LYS A 231 11.75 7.35 -22.80
CA LYS A 231 13.07 7.94 -23.02
C LYS A 231 13.91 7.92 -21.74
N LEU A 232 13.31 8.26 -20.59
CA LEU A 232 13.99 8.26 -19.30
C LEU A 232 14.52 6.86 -18.94
N SER A 233 13.76 5.80 -19.22
CA SER A 233 14.20 4.41 -18.95
C SER A 233 15.45 4.00 -19.73
N HIS A 234 15.81 4.73 -20.79
CA HIS A 234 17.02 4.50 -21.59
C HIS A 234 18.23 5.29 -21.11
N VAL A 235 18.03 6.33 -20.29
CA VAL A 235 19.13 7.14 -19.74
C VAL A 235 19.97 6.28 -18.79
N GLY A 236 21.28 6.46 -18.80
CA GLY A 236 22.21 5.77 -17.86
C GLY A 236 22.60 4.33 -18.23
N GLY A 237 21.86 3.64 -19.11
CA GLY A 237 22.20 2.28 -19.59
C GLY A 237 22.40 1.21 -18.50
N SER A 238 22.74 -0.02 -18.89
CA SER A 238 23.03 -1.15 -17.98
C SER A 238 24.46 -1.12 -17.43
N HIS A 239 25.15 0.02 -17.52
CA HIS A 239 26.59 0.11 -17.24
C HIS A 239 26.83 0.38 -15.75
N PRO A 240 27.69 -0.43 -15.08
CA PRO A 240 28.09 -0.19 -13.69
C PRO A 240 28.66 1.23 -13.54
N GLY A 241 28.11 2.01 -12.61
CA GLY A 241 28.59 3.36 -12.27
C GLY A 241 27.78 4.54 -12.81
N LEU A 242 26.73 4.30 -13.61
CA LEU A 242 25.82 5.36 -14.10
C LEU A 242 24.41 5.33 -13.46
N SER A 243 24.05 4.25 -12.78
CA SER A 243 22.80 4.14 -12.01
C SER A 243 23.13 4.17 -10.52
N ASP A 244 22.51 5.08 -9.78
CA ASP A 244 22.56 5.15 -8.33
C ASP A 244 21.22 4.74 -7.71
N GLU A 245 21.19 4.68 -6.38
CA GLU A 245 20.00 4.30 -5.62
C GLU A 245 18.83 5.25 -5.89
N GLU A 246 19.09 6.55 -6.06
CA GLU A 246 18.05 7.55 -6.26
C GLU A 246 17.39 7.39 -7.63
N ASP A 247 18.17 7.21 -8.69
CA ASP A 247 17.68 6.93 -10.04
C ASP A 247 16.89 5.61 -10.07
N ALA A 248 17.42 4.55 -9.44
CA ALA A 248 16.72 3.27 -9.37
C ALA A 248 15.39 3.37 -8.63
N ARG A 249 15.38 4.11 -7.52
CA ARG A 249 14.16 4.32 -6.72
C ARG A 249 13.13 5.16 -7.50
N HIS A 250 13.58 6.22 -8.17
CA HIS A 250 12.71 7.04 -9.02
C HIS A 250 12.06 6.20 -10.13
N ARG A 251 12.86 5.40 -10.86
CA ARG A 251 12.36 4.56 -11.95
C ARG A 251 11.43 3.48 -11.45
N MET A 252 11.76 2.86 -10.31
CA MET A 252 10.88 1.89 -9.68
C MET A 252 9.49 2.50 -9.44
N TYR A 253 9.39 3.69 -8.86
CA TYR A 253 8.06 4.30 -8.67
C TYR A 253 7.39 4.70 -9.99
N ALA A 254 8.11 5.38 -10.88
CA ALA A 254 7.53 5.93 -12.10
C ALA A 254 7.07 4.84 -13.07
N ILE A 255 7.90 3.81 -13.27
CA ILE A 255 7.61 2.69 -14.18
C ILE A 255 6.49 1.82 -13.61
N SER A 256 6.51 1.50 -12.32
CA SER A 256 5.47 0.66 -11.72
C SER A 256 4.11 1.34 -11.75
N ALA A 257 4.05 2.64 -11.49
CA ALA A 257 2.82 3.40 -11.58
C ALA A 257 2.25 3.40 -13.00
N ILE A 258 3.07 3.68 -14.03
CA ILE A 258 2.58 3.73 -15.41
C ILE A 258 2.21 2.34 -15.92
N VAL A 259 2.99 1.30 -15.58
CA VAL A 259 2.72 -0.08 -15.99
C VAL A 259 1.42 -0.58 -15.37
N SER A 260 1.21 -0.33 -14.07
CA SER A 260 -0.06 -0.65 -13.41
C SER A 260 -1.24 0.07 -14.06
N TRP A 261 -1.09 1.36 -14.38
CA TRP A 261 -2.14 2.12 -15.06
C TRP A 261 -2.45 1.51 -16.43
N LEU A 262 -1.44 1.32 -17.28
CA LEU A 262 -1.57 0.75 -18.63
C LEU A 262 -2.23 -0.63 -18.60
N ALA A 263 -1.77 -1.53 -17.72
CA ALA A 263 -2.34 -2.86 -17.58
C ALA A 263 -3.81 -2.81 -17.13
N ARG A 264 -4.18 -1.88 -16.24
CA ARG A 264 -5.57 -1.72 -15.78
C ARG A 264 -6.48 -1.12 -16.83
N THR A 265 -6.03 -0.11 -17.57
CA THR A 265 -6.87 0.64 -18.50
C THR A 265 -6.94 0.02 -19.88
N LEU A 266 -5.87 -0.62 -20.35
CA LEU A 266 -5.75 -1.13 -21.72
C LEU A 266 -5.59 -2.66 -21.80
N GLY A 267 -5.32 -3.32 -20.67
CA GLY A 267 -4.92 -4.74 -20.60
C GLY A 267 -6.02 -5.71 -20.23
#